data_AF-A0A2M7WXL0-F1
#
_entry.id   AF-A0A2M7WXL0-F1
#
_cell.length_a   1.000
_cell.length_b   1.000
_cell.length_c   1.000
_cell.angle_alpha   90.00
_cell.angle_beta   90.00
_cell.angle_gamma   90.00
#
_symmetry.space_group_name_H-M   'P 1'
#
loop_
_entity.id
_entity.type
_entity.pdbx_description
1 polymer ?
#
loop_
_entity_poly.entity_id
_entity_poly.type
_entity_poly.pdbx_seq_one_letter_code
_entity_poly.pdbx_strand_id
1 'polypeptide(L)'
;TAAVDILKHWGAQHIKYVGIIGAPEGVARLHAEHPDVPIYLAAIDERLTTGIETGPNGSRLPPGYIWPGLGDAGDRQFGTDGPR
;
A
#
# COMPACT_ATOMS: atom_id res chain seq x y z
N THR A 1 3.79 2.41 -8.92
CA THR A 1 2.99 2.72 -10.11
C THR A 1 3.19 1.71 -11.22
N ALA A 2 4.34 1.02 -11.27
CA ALA A 2 4.68 -0.09 -12.17
C ALA A 2 3.53 -1.00 -12.67
N ALA A 3 2.63 -1.49 -11.81
CA ALA A 3 1.52 -2.33 -12.26
C ALA A 3 0.58 -1.61 -13.24
N VAL A 4 0.29 -0.33 -12.99
CA VAL A 4 -0.52 0.51 -13.90
C VAL A 4 0.25 0.78 -15.19
N ASP A 5 1.55 1.07 -15.11
CA ASP A 5 2.40 1.26 -16.30
C ASP A 5 2.34 0.03 -17.22
N ILE A 6 2.50 -1.17 -16.66
CA ILE A 6 2.45 -2.43 -17.40
C ILE A 6 1.08 -2.62 -18.06
N LEU A 7 0.00 -2.40 -17.32
CA LEU A 7 -1.36 -2.53 -17.86
C LEU A 7 -1.62 -1.54 -19.00
N LYS A 8 -1.19 -0.28 -18.87
CA LYS A 8 -1.30 0.73 -19.93
C LYS A 8 -0.44 0.35 -21.15
N HIS A 9 0.77 -0.16 -20.93
CA HIS A 9 1.63 -0.66 -22.00
C HIS A 9 0.97 -1.81 -22.78
N TRP A 10 0.22 -2.67 -22.10
CA TRP A 10 -0.56 -3.75 -22.73
C TRP A 10 -1.87 -3.28 -23.36
N GLY A 11 -2.17 -1.97 -23.33
CA GLY A 11 -3.34 -1.38 -23.97
C GLY A 11 -4.60 -1.33 -23.11
N ALA A 12 -4.51 -1.55 -21.80
CA ALA A 12 -5.66 -1.38 -20.91
C ALA A 12 -6.10 0.09 -20.87
N GLN A 13 -7.36 0.35 -21.24
CA GLN A 13 -7.92 1.70 -21.33
C GLN A 13 -8.66 2.16 -20.06
N HIS A 14 -9.11 1.22 -19.24
CA HIS A 14 -9.88 1.50 -18.04
C HIS A 14 -9.29 0.76 -16.85
N ILE A 15 -8.57 1.50 -16.00
CA ILE A 15 -7.90 0.96 -14.82
C ILE A 15 -8.48 1.66 -13.60
N LYS A 16 -8.80 0.88 -12.57
CA LYS A 16 -9.20 1.37 -11.24
C LYS A 16 -8.30 0.69 -10.21
N TYR A 17 -7.71 1.47 -9.33
CA TYR A 17 -6.96 0.93 -8.19
C TYR A 17 -7.93 0.72 -7.03
N VAL A 18 -7.92 -0.48 -6.44
CA VAL A 18 -8.71 -0.81 -5.25
C VAL A 18 -7.77 -1.42 -4.21
N GLY A 19 -7.79 -0.88 -2.99
CA GLY A 19 -6.99 -1.36 -1.87
C GLY A 19 -7.74 -1.23 -0.54
N ILE A 20 -7.25 -1.92 0.49
CA ILE A 20 -7.85 -1.85 1.83
C ILE A 20 -7.36 -0.60 2.56
N ILE A 21 -6.04 -0.47 2.74
CA ILE A 21 -5.40 0.66 3.42
C ILE A 21 -4.34 1.26 2.48
N GLY A 22 -4.27 2.58 2.39
CA GLY A 22 -3.19 3.30 1.72
C GLY A 22 -2.62 4.41 2.59
N ALA A 23 -1.40 4.85 2.28
CA ALA A 23 -0.79 6.04 2.88
C ALA A 23 -0.84 7.25 1.93
N PRO A 24 -0.86 8.50 2.43
CA PRO A 24 -0.99 9.70 1.59
C PRO A 24 0.12 9.82 0.55
N GLU A 25 1.34 9.40 0.87
CA GLU A 25 2.49 9.42 -0.03
C GLU A 25 2.28 8.49 -1.23
N GLY A 26 1.69 7.31 -1.00
CA GLY A 26 1.37 6.35 -2.05
C GLY A 26 0.23 6.84 -2.95
N VAL A 27 -0.80 7.43 -2.35
CA VAL A 27 -1.93 8.04 -3.09
C VAL A 27 -1.44 9.20 -3.94
N ALA A 28 -0.68 10.14 -3.35
CA ALA A 28 -0.15 11.30 -4.06
C ALA A 28 0.75 10.88 -5.23
N ARG A 29 1.62 9.89 -5.02
CA ARG A 29 2.47 9.35 -6.08
C ARG A 29 1.66 8.71 -7.21
N LEU A 30 0.72 7.83 -6.90
CA LEU A 30 -0.10 7.17 -7.92
C LEU A 30 -0.94 8.19 -8.71
N HIS A 31 -1.53 9.17 -8.01
CA HIS A 31 -2.32 10.21 -8.65
C HIS A 31 -1.48 11.16 -9.52
N ALA A 32 -0.27 11.50 -9.10
CA ALA A 32 0.63 12.36 -9.88
C ALA A 32 1.09 11.68 -11.18
N GLU A 33 1.41 10.39 -11.13
CA GLU A 33 1.89 9.64 -12.30
C GLU A 33 0.73 9.17 -13.21
N HIS A 34 -0.45 8.89 -12.63
CA HIS A 34 -1.63 8.39 -13.34
C HIS A 34 -2.92 9.08 -12.88
N PRO A 35 -3.12 10.37 -13.17
CA PRO A 35 -4.29 11.13 -12.72
C PRO A 35 -5.62 10.60 -13.29
N ASP A 36 -5.55 9.82 -14.36
CA ASP A 36 -6.67 9.14 -15.01
C ASP A 36 -7.14 7.86 -14.31
N VAL A 37 -6.40 7.36 -13.30
CA VAL A 37 -6.74 6.12 -12.58
C VAL A 37 -7.42 6.46 -11.25
N PRO A 38 -8.73 6.17 -11.09
CA PRO A 38 -9.40 6.36 -9.82
C PRO A 38 -8.85 5.41 -8.75
N ILE A 39 -8.67 5.92 -7.54
CA ILE A 39 -8.15 5.19 -6.38
C ILE A 39 -9.28 5.02 -5.38
N TYR A 40 -9.61 3.77 -5.05
CA TYR A 40 -10.61 3.41 -4.05
C TYR A 40 -9.91 2.70 -2.89
N LEU A 41 -9.94 3.31 -1.71
CA LEU A 41 -9.37 2.77 -0.48
C LEU A 41 -10.46 2.68 0.58
N ALA A 42 -10.45 1.62 1.39
CA ALA A 42 -11.33 1.54 2.55
C ALA A 42 -10.88 2.50 3.67
N ALA A 43 -9.57 2.72 3.79
CA ALA A 43 -8.99 3.71 4.69
C ALA A 43 -7.73 4.36 4.10
N ILE A 44 -7.52 5.63 4.42
CA ILE A 44 -6.25 6.32 4.25
C ILE A 44 -5.68 6.55 5.64
N ASP A 45 -4.52 5.96 5.89
CA ASP A 45 -3.80 6.06 7.16
C ASP A 45 -2.84 7.27 7.14
N GLU A 46 -2.05 7.45 8.19
CA GLU A 46 -1.37 8.74 8.43
C GLU A 46 -0.17 8.97 7.50
N ARG A 47 0.68 7.95 7.34
CA ARG A 47 1.98 8.06 6.67
C ARG A 47 2.61 6.71 6.41
N LEU A 48 3.76 6.73 5.75
CA LEU A 48 4.71 5.62 5.77
C LEU A 48 5.69 5.74 6.96
N THR A 49 6.14 4.61 7.48
CA THR A 49 7.25 4.52 8.42
C THR A 49 8.55 4.95 7.74
N THR A 50 9.41 5.67 8.46
CA THR A 50 10.69 6.18 7.92
C THR A 50 11.90 5.41 8.45
N GLY A 51 11.72 4.66 9.53
CA GLY A 51 12.74 3.82 10.15
C GLY A 51 12.12 2.58 10.79
N ILE A 52 12.85 1.98 11.74
CA ILE A 52 12.29 0.90 12.55
C ILE A 52 11.38 1.51 13.63
N GLU A 53 10.09 1.20 13.57
CA GLU A 53 9.08 1.71 14.49
C GLU A 53 8.28 0.57 15.13
N THR A 54 7.79 0.77 16.36
CA THR A 54 6.96 -0.23 17.06
C THR A 54 5.49 0.02 16.73
N GLY A 55 4.88 -0.91 15.99
CA GLY A 55 3.48 -0.90 15.63
C GLY A 55 2.52 -1.07 16.81
N PRO A 56 1.22 -0.80 16.61
CA PRO A 56 0.21 -0.79 17.67
C PRO A 56 -0.01 -2.14 18.36
N ASN A 57 0.40 -3.24 17.74
CA ASN A 57 0.34 -4.60 18.30
C ASN A 57 1.72 -5.09 18.84
N GLY A 58 2.70 -4.19 18.98
CA GLY A 58 4.07 -4.54 19.35
C GLY A 58 4.94 -5.05 18.20
N SER A 59 4.42 -5.11 16.97
CA SER A 59 5.20 -5.51 15.80
C SER A 59 6.33 -4.53 15.50
N ARG A 60 7.49 -5.03 15.08
CA ARG A 60 8.58 -4.17 14.63
C ARG A 60 8.46 -3.90 13.13
N LEU A 61 8.07 -2.68 12.78
CA LEU A 61 7.81 -2.26 11.40
C LEU A 61 9.06 -1.59 10.82
N PRO A 62 9.61 -2.08 9.68
CA PRO A 62 10.69 -1.41 8.98
C PRO A 62 10.19 -0.19 8.19
N PRO A 63 11.06 0.62 7.56
CA PRO A 63 10.64 1.73 6.71
C PRO A 63 9.75 1.26 5.54
N GLY A 64 8.80 2.11 5.15
CA GLY A 64 7.90 1.86 4.03
C GLY A 64 6.61 1.09 4.36
N TYR A 65 6.33 0.86 5.63
CA TYR A 65 5.05 0.30 6.10
C TYR A 65 4.04 1.43 6.36
N ILE A 66 2.75 1.15 6.17
CA ILE A 66 1.68 2.11 6.46
C ILE A 66 1.50 2.22 7.99
N TRP A 67 1.35 3.44 8.52
CA TRP A 67 1.14 3.71 9.94
C TRP A 67 -0.25 4.33 10.22
N PRO A 68 -1.04 3.80 11.18
CA PRO A 68 -0.77 2.63 12.02
C PRO A 68 -0.84 1.28 11.26
N GLY A 69 -1.55 1.24 10.13
CA GLY A 69 -1.56 0.15 9.17
C GLY A 69 -1.99 -1.20 9.73
N LEU A 70 -1.55 -2.26 9.03
CA LEU A 70 -1.94 -3.64 9.33
C LEU A 70 -0.75 -4.60 9.43
N GLY A 71 0.48 -4.09 9.35
CA GLY A 71 1.69 -4.91 9.24
C GLY A 71 1.85 -5.51 7.84
N ASP A 72 2.45 -6.69 7.74
CA ASP A 72 2.62 -7.39 6.46
C ASP A 72 1.30 -8.06 6.05
N ALA A 73 0.70 -7.58 4.97
CA ALA A 73 -0.58 -8.10 4.47
C ALA A 73 -0.46 -9.54 3.98
N GLY A 74 0.66 -9.90 3.34
CA GLY A 74 0.90 -11.21 2.78
C GLY A 74 1.11 -12.24 3.88
N ASP A 75 1.98 -11.94 4.84
CA ASP A 75 2.22 -12.83 5.97
C ASP A 75 0.95 -13.08 6.78
N ARG A 76 0.13 -12.05 7.00
CA ARG A 76 -1.15 -12.20 7.71
C ARG A 76 -2.17 -12.99 6.91
N GLN A 77 -2.18 -12.87 5.58
CA GLN A 77 -3.11 -13.58 4.72
C GLN A 77 -2.74 -15.07 4.57
N PHE A 78 -1.44 -15.37 4.50
CA PHE A 78 -0.96 -16.73 4.20
C PHE A 78 -0.33 -17.44 5.41
N GLY A 79 -0.18 -16.77 6.54
CA GLY A 79 0.40 -17.33 7.77
C GLY A 79 1.91 -17.58 7.67
N THR A 80 2.64 -16.65 7.04
CA THR A 80 4.09 -16.77 6.80
C THR A 80 4.95 -15.90 7.73
N ASP A 81 4.34 -15.31 8.77
CA ASP A 81 4.94 -14.44 9.79
C ASP A 81 5.95 -15.13 10.74
N GLY A 82 6.39 -16.34 10.41
CA GLY A 82 7.27 -17.18 11.23
C GLY A 82 6.51 -18.08 12.21
N PRO A 83 7.20 -18.96 12.95
CA PRO A 83 6.56 -19.76 13.99
C PRO A 83 5.98 -18.83 15.07
N ARG A 84 4.70 -19.03 15.38
CA ARG A 84 3.99 -18.34 16.48
C ARG A 84 4.48 -18.80 17.85
#